data_AF-A0A979FLP8-F1
#
_entry.id   AF-A0A979FLP8-F1
#
_cell.length_a   1.000
_cell.length_b   1.000
_cell.length_c   1.000
_cell.angle_alpha   90.00
_cell.angle_beta   90.00
_cell.angle_gamma   90.00
#
_symmetry.space_group_name_H-M   'P 1'
#
loop_
_entity.id
_entity.type
_entity.pdbx_description
1 polymer ?
#
loop_
_entity_poly.entity_id
_entity_poly.type
_entity_poly.pdbx_seq_one_letter_code
_entity_poly.pdbx_strand_id
1 'polypeptide(L)'
;MSGHPVAIVVQNKETREFALDEAALRGVLLRPEVGDKPVCVVAVAGAFRTGKSFLLNFLVKYCVNEGSPNWLGDPSQPLEGFVWSRGMEGQTAGIYIWSKPFTIYDKPSGKEVAVILMDTQGTFDTQTSLRVCLVGSYLLYQRQQDLLITLLTSSVTVYNLMNNIREDDLMNLQTFSTYGASAQKEIKESRAFQNLLFLVRDWNFPQQHPCGHEGGQVVLEKVLGQLGEKAEKPMHESARQRLRQGLRQSFEKLECYLMPHIGSGPAEDSNFDGRPNQLSPKFVEHIKLLVPRLLAPERLVVKRSAARRGQPATGDRRAGGLHQDLHGDLQGGKTGGTHQSG
;
A
#
# COMPACT_ATOMS: atom_id res chain seq x y z
N MET A 1 -18.43 13.56 -7.87
CA MET A 1 -17.17 13.03 -8.46
C MET A 1 -17.48 12.02 -9.58
N SER A 2 -16.62 11.86 -10.60
CA SER A 2 -16.87 10.93 -11.73
C SER A 2 -16.27 9.51 -11.54
N GLY A 3 -16.19 9.00 -10.31
CA GLY A 3 -15.61 7.69 -10.00
C GLY A 3 -16.11 7.15 -8.66
N HIS A 4 -15.88 5.86 -8.42
CA HIS A 4 -16.28 5.14 -7.21
C HIS A 4 -15.33 3.97 -6.94
N PRO A 5 -15.29 3.42 -5.72
CA PRO A 5 -14.50 2.22 -5.42
C PRO A 5 -15.08 0.98 -6.11
N VAL A 6 -14.21 0.18 -6.71
CA VAL A 6 -14.54 -1.10 -7.35
C VAL A 6 -13.71 -2.18 -6.69
N ALA A 7 -14.36 -3.21 -6.16
CA ALA A 7 -13.67 -4.36 -5.61
C ALA A 7 -13.04 -5.18 -6.75
N ILE A 8 -11.75 -5.47 -6.64
CA ILE A 8 -11.03 -6.34 -7.59
C ILE A 8 -10.55 -7.63 -6.94
N VAL A 9 -10.53 -7.69 -5.62
CA VAL A 9 -10.36 -8.94 -4.87
C VAL A 9 -11.52 -9.01 -3.91
N VAL A 10 -12.36 -10.04 -4.06
CA VAL A 10 -13.60 -10.19 -3.31
C VAL A 10 -13.54 -11.50 -2.51
N GLN A 11 -14.00 -11.45 -1.26
CA GLN A 11 -14.17 -12.67 -0.47
C GLN A 11 -15.45 -13.39 -0.86
N ASN A 12 -15.34 -14.65 -1.24
CA ASN A 12 -16.48 -15.55 -1.37
C ASN A 12 -17.12 -15.76 0.02
N LYS A 13 -18.43 -15.51 0.12
CA LYS A 13 -19.15 -15.56 1.41
C LYS A 13 -19.26 -16.97 1.98
N GLU A 14 -19.25 -17.99 1.13
CA GLU A 14 -19.42 -19.40 1.48
C GLU A 14 -18.08 -20.06 1.77
N THR A 15 -17.13 -19.97 0.84
CA THR A 15 -15.82 -20.63 0.97
C THR A 15 -14.83 -19.82 1.78
N ARG A 16 -15.10 -18.52 2.01
CA ARG A 16 -14.17 -17.55 2.60
C ARG A 16 -12.87 -17.37 1.82
N GLU A 17 -12.76 -17.94 0.62
CA GLU A 17 -11.65 -17.75 -0.30
C GLU A 17 -11.77 -16.39 -0.98
N PHE A 18 -10.63 -15.76 -1.26
CA PHE A 18 -10.58 -14.54 -2.05
C PHE A 18 -10.36 -14.88 -3.52
N ALA A 19 -11.10 -14.20 -4.38
CA ALA A 19 -10.97 -14.35 -5.83
C ALA A 19 -10.75 -12.97 -6.48
N LEU A 20 -9.92 -12.96 -7.51
CA LEU A 20 -9.75 -11.81 -8.38
C LEU A 20 -11.01 -11.65 -9.22
N ASP A 21 -11.63 -10.47 -9.17
CA ASP A 21 -12.65 -10.07 -10.13
C ASP A 21 -11.96 -9.49 -11.36
N GLU A 22 -11.63 -10.38 -12.30
CA GLU A 22 -10.98 -10.02 -13.55
C GLU A 22 -11.81 -9.10 -14.42
N ALA A 23 -13.14 -9.28 -14.43
CA ALA A 23 -14.03 -8.45 -15.22
C ALA A 23 -13.99 -7.01 -14.71
N ALA A 24 -14.07 -6.82 -13.40
CA ALA A 24 -13.95 -5.52 -12.76
C ALA A 24 -12.57 -4.89 -13.01
N LEU A 25 -11.49 -5.64 -12.84
CA LEU A 25 -10.13 -5.15 -13.06
C LEU A 25 -9.90 -4.75 -14.52
N ARG A 26 -10.31 -5.59 -15.48
CA ARG A 26 -10.22 -5.31 -16.92
C ARG A 26 -11.07 -4.11 -17.30
N GLY A 27 -12.27 -3.98 -16.74
CA GLY A 27 -13.16 -2.84 -16.96
C GLY A 27 -12.56 -1.50 -16.54
N VAL A 28 -11.62 -1.49 -15.58
CA VAL A 28 -10.88 -0.29 -15.18
C VAL A 28 -9.61 -0.09 -16.02
N LEU A 29 -8.82 -1.14 -16.23
CA LEU A 29 -7.51 -1.06 -16.89
C LEU A 29 -7.56 -0.94 -18.41
N LEU A 30 -8.57 -1.53 -19.06
CA LEU A 30 -8.70 -1.60 -20.52
C LEU A 30 -9.59 -0.49 -21.10
N ARG A 31 -9.86 0.55 -20.32
CA ARG A 31 -10.65 1.68 -20.81
C ARG A 31 -9.89 2.36 -21.96
N PRO A 32 -10.58 2.78 -23.05
CA PRO A 32 -9.94 3.41 -24.20
C PRO A 32 -9.07 4.61 -23.82
N GLU A 33 -9.45 5.33 -22.76
CA GLU A 33 -8.71 6.50 -22.28
C GLU A 33 -7.32 6.19 -21.69
N VAL A 34 -7.05 4.94 -21.28
CA VAL A 34 -5.84 4.58 -20.50
C VAL A 34 -5.18 3.24 -20.87
N GLY A 35 -5.81 2.39 -21.69
CA GLY A 35 -5.32 1.02 -22.00
C GLY A 35 -3.85 0.97 -22.49
N ASP A 36 -3.46 1.92 -23.34
CA ASP A 36 -2.10 2.02 -23.89
C ASP A 36 -1.12 2.82 -23.02
N LYS A 37 -1.60 3.51 -21.99
CA LYS A 37 -0.77 4.38 -21.16
C LYS A 37 0.04 3.55 -20.16
N PRO A 38 1.29 3.95 -19.84
CA PRO A 38 2.00 3.42 -18.69
C PRO A 38 1.18 3.61 -17.41
N VAL A 39 1.25 2.65 -16.49
CA VAL A 39 0.41 2.67 -15.28
C VAL A 39 1.27 2.97 -14.05
N CYS A 40 0.86 3.94 -13.23
CA CYS A 40 1.33 4.15 -11.87
C CYS A 40 0.24 3.68 -10.89
N VAL A 41 0.60 2.86 -9.90
CA VAL A 41 -0.37 2.38 -8.91
C VAL A 41 0.12 2.69 -7.51
N VAL A 42 -0.65 3.55 -6.84
CA VAL A 42 -0.41 3.96 -5.46
C VAL A 42 -1.40 3.20 -4.59
N ALA A 43 -0.88 2.31 -3.75
CA ALA A 43 -1.66 1.53 -2.81
C ALA A 43 -1.42 2.00 -1.37
N VAL A 44 -2.46 1.97 -0.54
CA VAL A 44 -2.32 2.16 0.91
C VAL A 44 -2.67 0.85 1.61
N ALA A 45 -1.71 0.32 2.35
CA ALA A 45 -1.84 -0.94 3.08
C ALA A 45 -1.40 -0.79 4.53
N GLY A 46 -1.84 -1.70 5.40
CA GLY A 46 -1.53 -1.65 6.83
C GLY A 46 -2.68 -2.15 7.68
N ALA A 47 -2.55 -1.99 8.99
CA ALA A 47 -3.51 -2.54 9.96
C ALA A 47 -4.94 -2.04 9.74
N PHE A 48 -5.91 -2.79 10.26
CA PHE A 48 -7.32 -2.43 10.23
C PHE A 48 -7.61 -1.24 11.15
N ARG A 49 -8.60 -0.41 10.80
CA ARG A 49 -8.97 0.84 11.50
C ARG A 49 -7.89 1.92 11.65
N THR A 50 -6.91 1.95 10.77
CA THR A 50 -5.84 2.95 10.82
C THR A 50 -6.06 4.17 9.89
N GLY A 51 -7.28 4.33 9.35
CA GLY A 51 -7.63 5.46 8.50
C GLY A 51 -6.99 5.44 7.11
N LYS A 52 -6.86 4.26 6.48
CA LYS A 52 -6.28 4.08 5.13
C LYS A 52 -7.12 4.75 4.04
N SER A 53 -8.41 4.40 3.96
CA SER A 53 -9.36 4.97 3.00
C SER A 53 -9.51 6.49 3.18
N PHE A 54 -9.50 6.97 4.43
CA PHE A 54 -9.44 8.40 4.76
C PHE A 54 -8.22 9.10 4.14
N LEU A 55 -7.03 8.49 4.27
CA LEU A 55 -5.81 9.02 3.63
C LEU A 55 -5.90 8.98 2.10
N LEU A 56 -6.38 7.87 1.53
CA LEU A 56 -6.55 7.70 0.08
C LEU A 56 -7.45 8.76 -0.53
N ASN A 57 -8.45 9.24 0.20
CA ASN A 57 -9.35 10.27 -0.31
C ASN A 57 -8.66 11.63 -0.52
N PHE A 58 -7.57 11.93 0.18
CA PHE A 58 -6.73 13.09 -0.16
C PHE A 58 -5.98 12.88 -1.48
N LEU A 59 -5.58 11.65 -1.80
CA LEU A 59 -4.99 11.32 -3.11
C LEU A 59 -6.04 11.45 -4.22
N VAL A 60 -7.26 10.96 -3.99
CA VAL A 60 -8.40 11.15 -4.91
C VAL A 60 -8.63 12.65 -5.15
N LYS A 61 -8.71 13.46 -4.07
CA LYS A 61 -8.93 14.91 -4.16
C LYS A 61 -7.81 15.62 -4.93
N TYR A 62 -6.55 15.23 -4.71
CA TYR A 62 -5.41 15.76 -5.48
C TYR A 62 -5.53 15.46 -6.97
N CYS A 63 -5.85 14.21 -7.33
CA CYS A 63 -6.01 13.82 -8.74
C CYS A 63 -7.22 14.49 -9.40
N VAL A 64 -8.36 14.59 -8.70
CA VAL A 64 -9.57 15.28 -9.20
C VAL A 64 -9.30 16.75 -9.48
N ASN A 65 -8.49 17.40 -8.63
CA ASN A 65 -8.11 18.79 -8.77
C ASN A 65 -6.79 18.98 -9.55
N GLU A 66 -6.38 17.95 -10.31
CA GLU A 66 -5.26 17.96 -11.25
C GLU A 66 -3.94 18.47 -10.66
N GLY A 67 -3.73 18.25 -9.36
CA GLY A 67 -2.55 18.71 -8.65
C GLY A 67 -2.37 20.23 -8.59
N SER A 68 -3.45 21.00 -8.76
CA SER A 68 -3.43 22.46 -8.68
C SER A 68 -2.82 22.99 -7.36
N PRO A 69 -2.30 24.24 -7.32
CA PRO A 69 -1.71 24.80 -6.10
C PRO A 69 -2.65 24.80 -4.89
N ASN A 70 -3.97 24.89 -5.12
CA ASN A 70 -5.01 24.77 -4.10
C ASN A 70 -5.81 23.47 -4.23
N TRP A 71 -5.15 22.35 -4.57
CA TRP A 71 -5.81 21.05 -4.77
C TRP A 71 -6.64 20.56 -3.58
N LEU A 72 -6.36 21.03 -2.36
CA LEU A 72 -7.16 20.65 -1.19
C LEU A 72 -8.56 21.30 -1.21
N GLY A 73 -8.73 22.35 -2.02
CA GLY A 73 -9.99 23.03 -2.28
C GLY A 73 -10.53 23.79 -1.07
N ASP A 74 -11.85 23.95 -1.06
CA ASP A 74 -12.57 24.57 0.04
C ASP A 74 -12.44 23.72 1.33
N PRO A 75 -11.96 24.31 2.44
CA PRO A 75 -11.78 23.59 3.70
C PRO A 75 -13.09 23.20 4.39
N SER A 76 -14.24 23.71 3.92
CA SER A 76 -15.57 23.36 4.41
C SER A 76 -16.23 22.19 3.67
N GLN A 77 -15.62 21.73 2.57
CA GLN A 77 -16.15 20.61 1.80
C GLN A 77 -15.73 19.24 2.38
N PRO A 78 -16.68 18.29 2.47
CA PRO A 78 -16.42 16.95 2.99
C PRO A 78 -15.41 16.18 2.15
N LEU A 79 -14.78 15.18 2.77
CA LEU A 79 -13.82 14.32 2.11
C LEU A 79 -14.51 13.11 1.46
N GLU A 80 -14.81 13.24 0.16
CA GLU A 80 -15.40 12.19 -0.67
C GLU A 80 -14.33 11.26 -1.29
N GLY A 81 -14.72 10.03 -1.62
CA GLY A 81 -13.86 9.05 -2.28
C GLY A 81 -14.21 7.61 -1.92
N PHE A 82 -13.19 6.83 -1.55
CA PHE A 82 -13.34 5.53 -0.92
C PHE A 82 -14.22 5.60 0.32
N VAL A 83 -15.03 4.57 0.54
CA VAL A 83 -15.91 4.49 1.72
C VAL A 83 -15.03 4.38 2.96
N TRP A 84 -15.28 5.26 3.93
CA TRP A 84 -14.59 5.26 5.22
C TRP A 84 -15.58 5.58 6.33
N SER A 85 -15.42 4.96 7.49
CA SER A 85 -16.28 5.22 8.65
C SER A 85 -15.53 5.06 9.96
N ARG A 86 -16.03 5.74 10.99
CA ARG A 86 -15.54 5.68 12.38
C ARG A 86 -16.01 4.45 13.17
N GLY A 87 -16.98 3.68 12.66
CA GLY A 87 -17.62 2.57 13.39
C GLY A 87 -16.66 1.44 13.76
N MET A 88 -17.11 0.41 14.50
CA MET A 88 -16.28 -0.78 14.80
C MET A 88 -16.33 -1.85 13.69
N GLU A 89 -17.41 -1.93 12.91
CA GLU A 89 -17.59 -2.92 11.82
C GLU A 89 -16.90 -2.57 10.50
N GLY A 90 -15.98 -3.44 10.08
CA GLY A 90 -15.14 -3.22 8.89
C GLY A 90 -15.96 -3.02 7.63
N GLN A 91 -15.56 -2.03 6.83
CA GLN A 91 -16.24 -1.71 5.58
C GLN A 91 -15.53 -2.31 4.36
N THR A 92 -14.21 -2.48 4.43
CA THR A 92 -13.38 -2.98 3.31
C THR A 92 -13.02 -4.44 3.53
N ALA A 93 -13.70 -5.36 2.83
CA ALA A 93 -13.28 -6.74 2.68
C ALA A 93 -12.67 -6.93 1.27
N GLY A 94 -11.39 -7.28 1.20
CA GLY A 94 -10.62 -7.43 -0.04
C GLY A 94 -9.89 -6.16 -0.51
N ILE A 95 -9.60 -6.10 -1.83
CA ILE A 95 -8.84 -5.02 -2.46
C ILE A 95 -9.75 -4.22 -3.39
N TYR A 96 -9.72 -2.90 -3.27
CA TYR A 96 -10.52 -1.97 -4.06
C TYR A 96 -9.61 -1.04 -4.86
N ILE A 97 -10.04 -0.69 -6.07
CA ILE A 97 -9.41 0.35 -6.88
C ILE A 97 -10.44 1.41 -7.26
N TRP A 98 -9.97 2.61 -7.60
CA TRP A 98 -10.84 3.66 -8.12
C TRP A 98 -11.30 3.34 -9.55
N SER A 99 -12.62 3.41 -9.82
CA SER A 99 -13.24 2.94 -11.08
C SER A 99 -12.80 3.69 -12.34
N LYS A 100 -12.29 4.92 -12.18
CA LYS A 100 -11.83 5.76 -13.27
C LYS A 100 -10.38 6.15 -13.02
N PRO A 101 -9.41 5.53 -13.71
CA PRO A 101 -8.00 5.91 -13.56
C PRO A 101 -7.82 7.39 -13.91
N PHE A 102 -6.95 8.06 -13.16
CA PHE A 102 -6.58 9.44 -13.43
C PHE A 102 -5.47 9.46 -14.49
N THR A 103 -5.37 10.54 -15.26
CA THR A 103 -4.23 10.73 -16.16
C THR A 103 -3.40 11.88 -15.62
N ILE A 104 -2.11 11.65 -15.38
CA ILE A 104 -1.17 12.70 -14.99
C ILE A 104 -0.02 12.71 -16.00
N TYR A 105 0.37 13.91 -16.44
CA TYR A 105 1.52 14.07 -17.33
C TYR A 105 2.81 13.90 -16.54
N ASP A 106 3.57 12.85 -16.82
CA ASP A 106 4.87 12.60 -16.20
C ASP A 106 5.93 13.50 -16.83
N LYS A 107 6.38 14.51 -16.08
CA LYS A 107 7.30 15.54 -16.59
C LYS A 107 8.66 14.94 -17.03
N PRO A 108 9.28 14.02 -16.27
CA PRO A 108 10.52 13.38 -16.68
C PRO A 108 10.43 12.57 -17.98
N SER A 109 9.38 11.76 -18.18
CA SER A 109 9.26 10.95 -19.41
C SER A 109 8.59 11.68 -20.58
N GLY A 110 7.89 12.78 -20.32
CA GLY A 110 7.10 13.51 -21.33
C GLY A 110 5.87 12.73 -21.81
N LYS A 111 5.35 11.80 -21.01
CA LYS A 111 4.21 10.94 -21.37
C LYS A 111 3.08 11.06 -20.37
N GLU A 112 1.87 10.83 -20.84
CA GLU A 112 0.72 10.64 -19.96
C GLU A 112 0.78 9.27 -19.28
N VAL A 113 0.58 9.26 -17.96
CA VAL A 113 0.59 8.05 -17.13
C VAL A 113 -0.79 7.88 -16.50
N ALA A 114 -1.33 6.66 -16.59
CA ALA A 114 -2.56 6.27 -15.92
C ALA A 114 -2.28 5.99 -14.45
N VAL A 115 -2.86 6.78 -13.55
CA VAL A 115 -2.73 6.65 -12.10
C VAL A 115 -3.93 5.93 -11.53
N ILE A 116 -3.68 4.84 -10.80
CA ILE A 116 -4.70 4.06 -10.10
C ILE A 116 -4.42 4.13 -8.60
N LEU A 117 -5.47 4.42 -7.86
CA LEU A 117 -5.45 4.42 -6.40
C LEU A 117 -6.06 3.10 -5.92
N MET A 118 -5.38 2.44 -4.99
CA MET A 118 -5.74 1.13 -4.47
C MET A 118 -5.89 1.16 -2.95
N ASP A 119 -7.08 0.81 -2.47
CA ASP A 119 -7.37 0.59 -1.05
C ASP A 119 -7.34 -0.90 -0.74
N THR A 120 -6.82 -1.24 0.42
CA THR A 120 -6.64 -2.63 0.83
C THR A 120 -7.31 -2.89 2.16
N GLN A 121 -7.81 -4.10 2.35
CA GLN A 121 -8.30 -4.53 3.65
C GLN A 121 -7.19 -4.45 4.69
N GLY A 122 -7.58 -4.06 5.90
CA GLY A 122 -6.65 -4.03 7.03
C GLY A 122 -6.25 -5.42 7.51
N THR A 123 -4.96 -5.66 7.67
CA THR A 123 -4.38 -6.97 8.02
C THR A 123 -4.59 -7.40 9.48
N PHE A 124 -5.14 -6.55 10.36
CA PHE A 124 -5.23 -6.79 11.81
C PHE A 124 -6.54 -6.32 12.44
N ASP A 125 -7.65 -7.02 12.16
CA ASP A 125 -8.94 -6.78 12.84
C ASP A 125 -8.98 -7.46 14.23
N THR A 126 -9.30 -6.68 15.26
CA THR A 126 -9.44 -7.12 16.66
C THR A 126 -10.70 -7.94 16.91
N GLN A 127 -11.73 -7.91 16.06
CA GLN A 127 -12.89 -8.82 16.22
C GLN A 127 -12.52 -10.29 15.93
N THR A 128 -11.41 -10.53 15.24
CA THR A 128 -10.96 -11.88 14.89
C THR A 128 -10.12 -12.55 15.96
N SER A 129 -9.64 -11.85 16.99
CA SER A 129 -8.74 -12.41 18.01
C SER A 129 -9.38 -13.54 18.83
N LEU A 130 -10.71 -13.50 19.05
CA LEU A 130 -11.45 -14.59 19.70
C LEU A 130 -11.68 -15.82 18.79
N ARG A 131 -11.55 -15.68 17.46
CA ARG A 131 -11.74 -16.78 16.49
C ARG A 131 -10.41 -17.39 16.00
N VAL A 132 -9.28 -16.77 16.33
CA VAL A 132 -7.92 -17.21 15.96
C VAL A 132 -7.51 -18.53 16.62
N CYS A 133 -8.10 -18.90 17.77
CA CYS A 133 -7.71 -20.11 18.49
C CYS A 133 -8.14 -21.45 17.86
N LEU A 134 -9.03 -21.46 16.85
CA LEU A 134 -9.52 -22.72 16.23
C LEU A 134 -9.19 -22.87 14.73
N VAL A 135 -8.82 -21.79 14.02
CA VAL A 135 -8.65 -21.78 12.54
C VAL A 135 -7.32 -21.13 12.10
N GLY A 136 -6.36 -21.06 13.03
CA GLY A 136 -5.22 -20.14 13.04
C GLY A 136 -4.30 -20.10 11.82
N SER A 137 -4.23 -21.16 11.01
CA SER A 137 -3.29 -21.23 9.87
C SER A 137 -3.83 -20.55 8.61
N TYR A 138 -5.13 -20.70 8.33
CA TYR A 138 -5.73 -20.30 7.04
C TYR A 138 -5.94 -18.78 6.95
N LEU A 139 -6.42 -18.16 8.03
CA LEU A 139 -6.66 -16.71 8.07
C LEU A 139 -5.36 -15.89 8.12
N LEU A 140 -4.27 -16.43 8.69
CA LEU A 140 -2.96 -15.77 8.64
C LEU A 140 -2.35 -15.82 7.23
N TYR A 141 -2.47 -16.96 6.54
CA TYR A 141 -2.03 -17.13 5.16
C TYR A 141 -2.75 -16.17 4.21
N GLN A 142 -4.07 -16.01 4.38
CA GLN A 142 -4.89 -15.10 3.56
C GLN A 142 -4.50 -13.62 3.72
N ARG A 143 -4.21 -13.15 4.93
CA ARG A 143 -3.83 -11.74 5.16
C ARG A 143 -2.48 -11.37 4.56
N GLN A 144 -1.60 -12.34 4.42
CA GLN A 144 -0.33 -12.18 3.73
C GLN A 144 -0.54 -12.08 2.21
N GLN A 145 -1.57 -12.73 1.66
CA GLN A 145 -1.88 -12.65 0.23
C GLN A 145 -2.32 -11.24 -0.20
N ASP A 146 -3.25 -10.59 0.50
CA ASP A 146 -3.70 -9.24 0.11
C ASP A 146 -2.53 -8.23 0.07
N LEU A 147 -1.64 -8.29 1.06
CA LEU A 147 -0.47 -7.42 1.13
C LEU A 147 0.57 -7.79 0.06
N LEU A 148 0.79 -9.07 -0.23
CA LEU A 148 1.66 -9.51 -1.34
C LEU A 148 1.13 -9.03 -2.69
N ILE A 149 -0.16 -9.24 -2.95
CA ILE A 149 -0.84 -8.78 -4.17
C ILE A 149 -0.69 -7.26 -4.28
N THR A 150 -0.90 -6.54 -3.18
CA THR A 150 -0.71 -5.09 -3.16
C THR A 150 0.72 -4.69 -3.53
N LEU A 151 1.74 -5.35 -2.99
CA LEU A 151 3.14 -5.08 -3.26
C LEU A 151 3.54 -5.42 -4.71
N LEU A 152 3.10 -6.59 -5.20
CA LEU A 152 3.40 -7.05 -6.56
C LEU A 152 2.74 -6.17 -7.61
N THR A 153 1.55 -5.65 -7.32
CA THR A 153 0.80 -4.85 -8.28
C THR A 153 1.20 -3.38 -8.18
N SER A 154 1.31 -2.80 -7.00
CA SER A 154 1.62 -1.37 -6.86
C SER A 154 3.04 -1.00 -7.33
N SER A 155 3.21 0.24 -7.78
CA SER A 155 4.53 0.83 -7.97
C SER A 155 4.96 1.65 -6.75
N VAL A 156 3.98 2.17 -6.00
CA VAL A 156 4.18 2.80 -4.70
C VAL A 156 3.23 2.16 -3.70
N THR A 157 3.77 1.51 -2.67
CA THR A 157 3.00 1.07 -1.51
C THR A 157 3.24 2.03 -0.34
N VAL A 158 2.17 2.58 0.22
CA VAL A 158 2.18 3.31 1.49
C VAL A 158 1.79 2.34 2.59
N TYR A 159 2.76 1.96 3.42
CA TYR A 159 2.53 1.11 4.58
C TYR A 159 2.17 1.98 5.79
N ASN A 160 0.86 2.07 6.03
CA ASN A 160 0.22 2.91 7.05
C ASN A 160 0.30 2.23 8.43
N LEU A 161 1.15 2.78 9.28
CA LEU A 161 1.44 2.31 10.64
C LEU A 161 1.02 3.36 11.67
N MET A 162 0.68 2.94 12.89
CA MET A 162 0.27 3.85 13.95
C MET A 162 1.39 4.00 14.99
N ASN A 163 1.69 5.23 15.37
CA ASN A 163 2.62 5.66 16.41
C ASN A 163 4.11 5.38 16.15
N ASN A 164 4.48 4.18 15.71
CA ASN A 164 5.87 3.77 15.48
C ASN A 164 5.98 2.66 14.42
N ILE A 165 7.23 2.33 14.05
CA ILE A 165 7.57 1.13 13.28
C ILE A 165 8.08 0.09 14.29
N ARG A 166 7.40 -1.04 14.39
CA ARG A 166 7.73 -2.11 15.33
C ARG A 166 8.36 -3.32 14.62
N GLU A 167 8.95 -4.23 15.39
CA GLU A 167 9.54 -5.45 14.82
C GLU A 167 8.47 -6.34 14.15
N ASP A 168 7.26 -6.41 14.70
CA ASP A 168 6.14 -7.13 14.09
C ASP A 168 5.73 -6.52 12.75
N ASP A 169 5.77 -5.19 12.62
CA ASP A 169 5.52 -4.53 11.33
C ASP A 169 6.54 -4.94 10.26
N LEU A 170 7.81 -5.09 10.65
CA LEU A 170 8.88 -5.55 9.77
C LEU A 170 8.77 -7.05 9.46
N MET A 171 8.43 -7.87 10.45
CA MET A 171 8.22 -9.31 10.28
C MET A 171 7.06 -9.60 9.33
N ASN A 172 6.00 -8.78 9.34
CA ASN A 172 4.93 -8.89 8.35
C ASN A 172 5.45 -8.71 6.92
N LEU A 173 6.49 -7.90 6.73
CA LEU A 173 7.13 -7.71 5.42
C LEU A 173 8.17 -8.80 5.08
N GLN A 174 8.57 -9.63 6.05
CA GLN A 174 9.59 -10.67 5.87
C GLN A 174 9.19 -11.69 4.81
N THR A 175 7.94 -12.16 4.86
CA THR A 175 7.39 -13.14 3.91
C THR A 175 7.58 -12.66 2.48
N PHE A 176 7.36 -11.36 2.23
CA PHE A 176 7.48 -10.77 0.90
C PHE A 176 8.92 -10.56 0.49
N SER A 177 9.83 -10.32 1.44
CA SER A 177 11.25 -10.31 1.15
C SER A 177 11.75 -11.68 0.71
N THR A 178 11.23 -12.77 1.27
CA THR A 178 11.55 -14.14 0.82
C THR A 178 11.02 -14.39 -0.60
N TYR A 179 9.79 -13.96 -0.91
CA TYR A 179 9.27 -14.03 -2.29
C TYR A 179 10.12 -13.19 -3.25
N GLY A 180 10.43 -11.95 -2.87
CA GLY A 180 11.23 -11.04 -3.68
C GLY A 180 12.65 -11.56 -3.92
N ALA A 181 13.27 -12.20 -2.94
CA ALA A 181 14.58 -12.85 -3.09
C ALA A 181 14.52 -14.04 -4.05
N SER A 182 13.44 -14.82 -4.05
CA SER A 182 13.22 -15.90 -5.01
C SER A 182 13.03 -15.36 -6.43
N ALA A 183 12.18 -14.34 -6.62
CA ALA A 183 11.98 -13.70 -7.92
C ALA A 183 13.26 -13.03 -8.47
N GLN A 184 14.11 -12.50 -7.60
CA GLN A 184 15.41 -11.90 -7.98
C GLN A 184 16.44 -12.91 -8.47
N LYS A 185 16.37 -14.19 -8.03
CA LYS A 185 17.28 -15.23 -8.53
C LYS A 185 17.06 -15.52 -10.02
N GLU A 186 15.85 -15.29 -10.52
CA GLU A 186 15.50 -15.46 -11.92
C GLU A 186 15.82 -14.23 -12.77
N ILE A 187 15.86 -13.03 -12.16
CA ILE A 187 16.04 -11.75 -12.84
C ILE A 187 17.21 -10.98 -12.22
N LYS A 188 18.41 -11.19 -12.77
CA LYS A 188 19.70 -10.71 -12.23
C LYS A 188 19.85 -9.18 -12.03
N GLU A 189 18.93 -8.35 -12.51
CA GLU A 189 19.13 -6.89 -12.58
C GLU A 189 18.02 -6.03 -11.95
N SER A 190 16.92 -6.60 -11.45
CA SER A 190 15.80 -5.81 -10.89
C SER A 190 15.35 -6.30 -9.52
N ARG A 191 15.12 -5.35 -8.61
CA ARG A 191 14.43 -5.58 -7.32
C ARG A 191 13.00 -6.09 -7.59
N ALA A 192 12.44 -6.83 -6.63
CA ALA A 192 11.11 -7.42 -6.78
C ALA A 192 9.99 -6.37 -6.67
N PHE A 193 10.21 -5.35 -5.84
CA PHE A 193 9.27 -4.28 -5.57
C PHE A 193 9.93 -2.93 -5.82
N GLN A 194 9.14 -1.91 -6.15
CA GLN A 194 9.65 -0.57 -6.45
C GLN A 194 9.75 0.26 -5.18
N ASN A 195 8.70 1.02 -4.84
CA ASN A 195 8.76 1.96 -3.72
C ASN A 195 7.84 1.51 -2.57
N LEU A 196 8.40 1.46 -1.37
CA LEU A 196 7.67 1.30 -0.12
C LEU A 196 7.89 2.53 0.77
N LEU A 197 6.81 3.20 1.12
CA LEU A 197 6.79 4.32 2.05
C LEU A 197 6.17 3.87 3.38
N PHE A 198 6.97 3.81 4.44
CA PHE A 198 6.47 3.70 5.81
C PHE A 198 5.82 5.03 6.20
N LEU A 199 4.50 5.04 6.35
CA LEU A 199 3.77 6.21 6.84
C LEU A 199 3.40 5.98 8.30
N VAL A 200 4.16 6.61 9.20
CA VAL A 200 3.93 6.52 10.64
C VAL A 200 2.94 7.60 11.07
N ARG A 201 1.70 7.19 11.31
CA ARG A 201 0.59 8.03 11.79
C ARG A 201 0.75 8.35 13.26
N ASP A 202 0.17 9.46 13.69
CA ASP A 202 0.13 9.88 15.09
C ASP A 202 1.51 9.84 15.75
N TRP A 203 2.50 10.42 15.06
CA TRP A 203 3.89 10.44 15.54
C TRP A 203 4.01 11.25 16.83
N ASN A 204 4.43 10.57 17.91
CA ASN A 204 4.41 11.11 19.27
C ASN A 204 5.71 11.81 19.70
N PHE A 205 6.79 11.73 18.91
CA PHE A 205 8.11 12.26 19.29
C PHE A 205 8.64 13.35 18.33
N PRO A 206 7.85 14.40 18.02
CA PRO A 206 8.25 15.44 17.05
C PRO A 206 9.47 16.26 17.50
N GLN A 207 9.77 16.29 18.81
CA GLN A 207 10.95 16.97 19.36
C GLN A 207 12.25 16.20 19.08
N GLN A 208 12.19 14.87 19.00
CA GLN A 208 13.36 14.04 18.70
C GLN A 208 13.58 13.94 17.19
N HIS A 209 12.48 13.72 16.45
CA HIS A 209 12.48 13.63 15.00
C HIS A 209 11.28 14.42 14.46
N PRO A 210 11.50 15.52 13.71
CA PRO A 210 10.41 16.35 13.22
C PRO A 210 9.50 15.55 12.29
N CYS A 211 8.21 15.90 12.29
CA CYS A 211 7.26 15.34 11.33
C CYS A 211 7.72 15.62 9.89
N GLY A 212 7.34 14.76 8.94
CA GLY A 212 7.76 14.86 7.55
C GLY A 212 8.69 13.74 7.10
N HIS A 213 9.20 13.89 5.89
CA HIS A 213 10.05 12.89 5.27
C HIS A 213 11.46 12.85 5.87
N GLU A 214 12.08 14.00 6.14
CA GLU A 214 13.46 14.06 6.63
C GLU A 214 13.61 13.35 7.98
N GLY A 215 12.74 13.70 8.95
CA GLY A 215 12.70 12.99 10.23
C GLY A 215 12.32 11.52 10.08
N GLY A 216 11.41 11.20 9.15
CA GLY A 216 11.03 9.81 8.84
C GLY A 216 12.20 8.98 8.35
N GLN A 217 13.00 9.50 7.42
CA GLN A 217 14.15 8.76 6.89
C GLN A 217 15.17 8.46 7.99
N VAL A 218 15.43 9.41 8.89
CA VAL A 218 16.32 9.18 10.05
C VAL A 218 15.77 8.07 10.95
N VAL A 219 14.46 8.07 11.25
CA VAL A 219 13.83 7.00 12.03
C VAL A 219 13.93 5.66 11.32
N LEU A 220 13.71 5.62 10.01
CA LEU A 220 13.76 4.39 9.23
C LEU A 220 15.17 3.79 9.21
N GLU A 221 16.22 4.60 9.00
CA GLU A 221 17.59 4.09 9.02
C GLU A 221 17.99 3.55 10.39
N LYS A 222 17.53 4.19 11.48
CA LYS A 222 17.71 3.65 12.84
C LYS A 222 17.01 2.31 13.02
N VAL A 223 15.75 2.19 12.55
CA VAL A 223 14.96 0.96 12.67
C VAL A 223 15.58 -0.18 11.85
N LEU A 224 16.03 0.10 10.63
CA LEU A 224 16.66 -0.88 9.76
C LEU A 224 18.13 -1.17 10.12
N GLY A 225 18.73 -0.42 11.05
CA GLY A 225 20.13 -0.54 11.48
C GLY A 225 21.14 -0.12 10.41
N GLN A 226 22.33 0.34 10.81
CA GLN A 226 23.40 0.67 9.87
C GLN A 226 24.02 -0.59 9.26
N LEU A 227 24.35 -0.55 7.95
CA LEU A 227 25.15 -1.59 7.31
C LEU A 227 26.54 -1.62 7.95
N GLY A 228 26.84 -2.60 8.80
CA GLY A 228 28.20 -2.85 9.30
C GLY A 228 28.44 -2.69 10.80
N GLU A 229 27.42 -2.46 11.63
CA GLU A 229 27.59 -2.63 13.08
C GLU A 229 27.82 -4.11 13.40
N LYS A 230 29.07 -4.45 13.74
CA LYS A 230 29.46 -5.79 14.20
C LYS A 230 28.67 -6.12 15.45
N ALA A 231 27.78 -7.10 15.36
CA ALA A 231 27.06 -7.61 16.52
C ALA A 231 28.00 -8.41 17.42
N GLU A 232 28.12 -8.00 18.68
CA GLU A 232 28.84 -8.74 19.72
C GLU A 232 28.06 -9.96 20.26
N LYS A 233 26.88 -10.32 19.69
CA LYS A 233 26.06 -11.46 20.17
C LYS A 233 25.44 -12.32 19.04
N PRO A 234 25.40 -13.67 19.17
CA PRO A 234 25.57 -14.52 17.98
C PRO A 234 24.30 -15.10 17.33
N MET A 235 23.12 -15.16 17.97
CA MET A 235 22.00 -15.98 17.44
C MET A 235 20.74 -15.21 17.02
N HIS A 236 20.10 -14.43 17.90
CA HIS A 236 18.85 -13.69 17.57
C HIS A 236 19.08 -12.41 16.73
N GLU A 237 20.23 -11.75 16.91
CA GLU A 237 20.62 -10.57 16.12
C GLU A 237 20.71 -10.92 14.62
N SER A 238 21.15 -12.13 14.30
CA SER A 238 21.36 -12.58 12.92
C SER A 238 20.06 -12.67 12.11
N ALA A 239 18.95 -13.12 12.71
CA ALA A 239 17.66 -13.23 12.03
C ALA A 239 17.06 -11.84 11.76
N ARG A 240 17.15 -10.93 12.74
CA ARG A 240 16.72 -9.53 12.61
C ARG A 240 17.52 -8.77 11.56
N GLN A 241 18.83 -8.99 11.51
CA GLN A 241 19.71 -8.41 10.50
C GLN A 241 19.40 -8.96 9.10
N ARG A 242 19.19 -10.28 8.96
CA ARG A 242 18.77 -10.89 7.69
C ARG A 242 17.45 -10.33 7.19
N LEU A 243 16.47 -10.13 8.07
CA LEU A 243 15.20 -9.49 7.73
C LEU A 243 15.42 -8.09 7.14
N ARG A 244 16.15 -7.23 7.87
CA ARG A 244 16.43 -5.85 7.44
C ARG A 244 17.21 -5.80 6.13
N GLN A 245 18.20 -6.67 5.97
CA GLN A 245 18.95 -6.82 4.73
C GLN A 245 18.03 -7.26 3.59
N GLY A 246 17.16 -8.24 3.83
CA GLY A 246 16.17 -8.72 2.87
C GLY A 246 15.25 -7.59 2.41
N LEU A 247 14.74 -6.76 3.33
CA LEU A 247 13.90 -5.61 2.97
C LEU A 247 14.66 -4.62 2.07
N ARG A 248 15.88 -4.23 2.44
CA ARG A 248 16.74 -3.38 1.59
C ARG A 248 17.01 -4.00 0.22
N GLN A 249 17.07 -5.32 0.16
CA GLN A 249 17.30 -6.04 -1.08
C GLN A 249 16.03 -6.25 -1.92
N SER A 250 14.84 -6.10 -1.34
CA SER A 250 13.58 -6.42 -2.02
C SER A 250 12.95 -5.22 -2.71
N PHE A 251 13.21 -4.02 -2.20
CA PHE A 251 12.66 -2.76 -2.69
C PHE A 251 13.73 -1.92 -3.40
N GLU A 252 13.35 -1.22 -4.47
CA GLU A 252 14.19 -0.20 -5.12
C GLU A 252 14.35 1.02 -4.22
N LYS A 253 13.29 1.39 -3.51
CA LYS A 253 13.28 2.53 -2.62
C LYS A 253 12.48 2.23 -1.34
N LEU A 254 13.13 2.47 -0.21
CA LEU A 254 12.51 2.47 1.11
C LEU A 254 12.49 3.91 1.63
N GLU A 255 11.31 4.42 1.94
CA GLU A 255 11.12 5.77 2.45
C GLU A 255 10.30 5.73 3.73
N CYS A 256 10.42 6.77 4.55
CA CYS A 256 9.54 6.97 5.68
C CYS A 256 9.03 8.41 5.75
N TYR A 257 7.81 8.58 6.24
CA TYR A 257 7.19 9.86 6.52
C TYR A 257 6.49 9.80 7.87
N LEU A 258 6.81 10.77 8.74
CA LEU A 258 6.21 10.90 10.07
C LEU A 258 5.04 11.88 9.99
N MET A 259 3.84 11.40 10.30
CA MET A 259 2.61 12.18 10.20
C MET A 259 2.14 12.60 11.61
N PRO A 260 1.79 13.88 11.82
CA PRO A 260 1.18 14.31 13.08
C PRO A 260 -0.22 13.71 13.26
N HIS A 261 -0.76 13.84 14.47
CA HIS A 261 -2.14 13.45 14.78
C HIS A 261 -3.17 14.30 14.02
N ILE A 262 -4.27 13.68 13.58
CA ILE A 262 -5.36 14.34 12.83
C ILE A 262 -6.09 15.44 13.63
N GLY A 263 -5.89 15.48 14.94
CA GLY A 263 -6.57 16.36 15.90
C GLY A 263 -7.54 15.57 16.80
N SER A 264 -7.99 16.17 17.91
CA SER A 264 -9.01 15.57 18.78
C SER A 264 -10.43 15.72 18.23
N GLY A 265 -10.69 16.74 17.41
CA GLY A 265 -11.98 16.99 16.76
C GLY A 265 -12.61 15.78 16.08
N PRO A 266 -11.86 14.98 15.30
CA PRO A 266 -12.36 13.73 14.72
C PRO A 266 -12.88 12.70 15.72
N ALA A 267 -12.42 12.71 16.98
CA ALA A 267 -12.90 11.79 18.01
C ALA A 267 -14.18 12.31 18.70
N GLU A 268 -14.32 13.63 18.80
CA GLU A 268 -15.35 14.31 19.59
C GLU A 268 -16.56 14.76 18.75
N ASP A 269 -16.40 14.95 17.43
CA ASP A 269 -17.45 15.43 16.52
C ASP A 269 -18.22 14.28 15.86
N SER A 270 -19.52 14.19 16.15
CA SER A 270 -20.44 13.23 15.51
C SER A 270 -20.67 13.51 14.01
N ASN A 271 -20.43 14.75 13.56
CA ASN A 271 -20.55 15.19 12.17
C ASN A 271 -19.20 15.21 11.44
N PHE A 272 -18.20 14.49 11.95
CA PHE A 272 -16.90 14.39 11.31
C PHE A 272 -17.01 13.68 9.95
N ASP A 273 -16.79 14.42 8.87
CA ASP A 273 -16.82 13.97 7.48
C ASP A 273 -15.51 14.34 6.74
N GLY A 274 -14.45 14.64 7.50
CA GLY A 274 -13.09 14.78 7.00
C GLY A 274 -12.78 16.12 6.35
N ARG A 275 -13.64 17.13 6.54
CA ARG A 275 -13.38 18.50 6.08
C ARG A 275 -12.02 19.00 6.58
N PRO A 276 -11.22 19.67 5.74
CA PRO A 276 -9.92 20.19 6.18
C PRO A 276 -9.99 21.11 7.41
N ASN A 277 -11.09 21.86 7.61
CA ASN A 277 -11.27 22.70 8.80
C ASN A 277 -11.58 21.93 10.10
N GLN A 278 -11.97 20.66 10.02
CA GLN A 278 -12.15 19.77 11.18
C GLN A 278 -10.85 19.09 11.61
N LEU A 279 -9.76 19.27 10.85
CA LEU A 279 -8.47 18.64 11.08
C LEU A 279 -7.49 19.61 11.74
N SER A 280 -6.49 19.06 12.44
CA SER A 280 -5.43 19.88 13.00
C SER A 280 -4.67 20.62 11.88
N PRO A 281 -4.36 21.93 12.05
CA PRO A 281 -3.64 22.68 11.01
C PRO A 281 -2.31 22.04 10.62
N LYS A 282 -1.61 21.46 11.60
CA LYS A 282 -0.36 20.73 11.39
C LYS A 282 -0.56 19.48 10.53
N PHE A 283 -1.65 18.73 10.73
CA PHE A 283 -1.97 17.59 9.86
C PHE A 283 -2.22 18.03 8.42
N VAL A 284 -2.99 19.09 8.24
CA VAL A 284 -3.29 19.64 6.91
C VAL A 284 -2.01 20.10 6.19
N GLU A 285 -1.09 20.76 6.90
CA GLU A 285 0.22 21.14 6.37
C GLU A 285 1.00 19.91 5.88
N HIS A 286 1.09 18.86 6.69
CA HIS A 286 1.79 17.64 6.30
C HIS A 286 1.10 16.88 5.15
N ILE A 287 -0.25 16.91 5.06
CA ILE A 287 -0.98 16.33 3.91
C ILE A 287 -0.61 17.08 2.62
N LYS A 288 -0.52 18.41 2.68
CA LYS A 288 -0.07 19.24 1.53
C LYS A 288 1.34 18.89 1.05
N LEU A 289 2.18 18.33 1.91
CA LEU A 289 3.54 17.89 1.58
C LEU A 289 3.60 16.42 1.13
N LEU A 290 2.84 15.54 1.80
CA LEU A 290 2.84 14.10 1.55
C LEU A 290 2.20 13.76 0.20
N VAL A 291 1.05 14.36 -0.13
CA VAL A 291 0.30 13.96 -1.33
C VAL A 291 1.07 14.27 -2.63
N PRO A 292 1.65 15.47 -2.83
CA PRO A 292 2.51 15.72 -3.98
C PRO A 292 3.76 14.84 -4.00
N ARG A 293 4.27 14.38 -2.84
CA ARG A 293 5.38 13.43 -2.83
C ARG A 293 5.03 12.11 -3.52
N LEU A 294 3.77 11.70 -3.44
CA LEU A 294 3.29 10.44 -4.01
C LEU A 294 2.82 10.59 -5.47
N LEU A 295 2.31 11.76 -5.86
CA LEU A 295 1.55 11.94 -7.11
C LEU A 295 1.97 13.12 -7.98
N ALA A 296 2.92 13.95 -7.54
CA ALA A 296 3.34 15.09 -8.37
C ALA A 296 3.91 14.60 -9.72
N PRO A 297 3.67 15.34 -10.81
CA PRO A 297 4.17 15.05 -12.15
C PRO A 297 5.65 14.69 -12.27
N GLU A 298 6.50 15.19 -11.37
CA GLU A 298 7.96 14.95 -11.36
C GLU A 298 8.36 13.71 -10.58
N ARG A 299 7.42 13.07 -9.89
CA ARG A 299 7.67 12.01 -8.89
C ARG A 299 6.92 10.72 -9.19
N LEU A 300 6.20 10.66 -10.31
CA LEU A 300 5.41 9.48 -10.66
C LEU A 300 6.32 8.26 -10.86
N VAL A 301 5.90 7.15 -10.26
CA VAL A 301 6.62 5.88 -10.37
C VAL A 301 5.79 4.97 -11.27
N VAL A 302 6.22 4.84 -12.53
CA VAL A 302 5.61 3.91 -13.47
C VAL A 302 5.88 2.48 -13.03
N LYS A 303 4.83 1.65 -13.01
CA LYS A 303 4.95 0.23 -12.66
C LYS A 303 5.82 -0.48 -13.68
N ARG A 304 6.80 -1.23 -13.18
CA ARG A 304 7.57 -2.19 -13.98
C ARG A 304 7.11 -3.62 -13.71
N SER A 305 7.01 -4.40 -14.78
CA SER A 305 6.66 -5.82 -14.69
C SER A 305 7.88 -6.63 -14.24
N ALA A 306 7.73 -7.42 -13.18
CA ALA A 306 8.74 -8.41 -12.80
C ALA A 306 8.90 -9.46 -13.92
N ALA A 307 7.80 -10.03 -14.43
CA ALA A 307 7.80 -11.07 -15.48
C ALA A 307 8.52 -10.71 -16.81
N ARG A 308 8.83 -9.44 -17.10
CA ARG A 308 9.43 -9.02 -18.38
C ARG A 308 10.59 -8.03 -18.22
N ARG A 309 11.53 -8.32 -17.30
CA ARG A 309 12.82 -7.63 -17.17
C ARG A 309 12.70 -6.10 -17.00
N GLY A 310 11.74 -5.63 -16.20
CA GLY A 310 11.66 -4.21 -15.83
C GLY A 310 11.06 -3.27 -16.88
N GLN A 311 10.37 -3.76 -17.92
CA GLN A 311 9.66 -2.88 -18.85
C GLN A 311 8.44 -2.20 -18.19
N PRO A 312 8.06 -0.96 -18.61
CA PRO A 312 6.84 -0.30 -18.17
C PRO A 312 5.59 -1.15 -18.44
N ALA A 313 4.73 -1.27 -17.43
CA ALA A 313 3.42 -1.90 -17.55
C ALA A 313 2.40 -0.89 -18.12
N THR A 314 1.63 -1.30 -19.13
CA THR A 314 0.46 -0.56 -19.66
C THR A 314 -0.84 -1.19 -19.16
N GLY A 315 -1.98 -0.50 -19.28
CA GLY A 315 -3.29 -1.00 -18.85
C GLY A 315 -3.62 -2.39 -19.43
N ASP A 316 -3.49 -2.53 -20.74
CA ASP A 316 -3.71 -3.77 -21.48
C ASP A 316 -2.83 -4.92 -21.01
N ARG A 317 -1.55 -4.63 -20.80
CA ARG A 317 -0.56 -5.62 -20.37
C ARG A 317 -0.74 -6.00 -18.92
N ARG A 318 -1.15 -5.05 -18.08
CA ARG A 318 -1.30 -5.24 -16.64
C ARG A 318 -2.53 -6.05 -16.28
N ALA A 319 -3.62 -5.91 -17.02
CA ALA A 319 -4.79 -6.75 -16.84
C ALA A 319 -4.47 -8.24 -17.06
N GLY A 320 -3.65 -8.56 -18.08
CA GLY A 320 -3.18 -9.92 -18.32
C GLY A 320 -2.10 -10.39 -17.33
N GLY A 321 -1.18 -9.50 -16.93
CA GLY A 321 -0.10 -9.80 -15.98
C GLY A 321 -0.60 -10.07 -14.55
N LEU A 322 -1.54 -9.25 -14.05
CA LEU A 322 -2.16 -9.50 -12.74
C LEU A 322 -2.83 -10.88 -12.70
N HIS A 323 -3.52 -11.26 -13.76
CA HIS A 323 -4.14 -12.58 -13.85
C HIS A 323 -3.10 -13.71 -13.74
N GLN A 324 -2.00 -13.64 -14.48
CA GLN A 324 -0.95 -14.68 -14.43
C GLN A 324 -0.22 -14.72 -13.07
N ASP A 325 0.13 -13.57 -12.52
CA ASP A 325 0.79 -13.47 -11.21
C ASP A 325 -0.14 -13.98 -10.09
N LEU A 326 -1.43 -13.67 -10.15
CA LEU A 326 -2.44 -14.09 -9.15
C LEU A 326 -2.83 -15.56 -9.29
N HIS A 327 -2.97 -16.08 -10.51
CA HIS A 327 -3.42 -17.44 -10.74
C HIS A 327 -2.32 -18.48 -10.39
N GLY A 328 -1.04 -18.13 -10.56
CA GLY A 328 0.10 -18.95 -10.09
C GLY A 328 0.20 -19.01 -8.57
N ASP A 329 0.04 -17.88 -7.89
CA ASP A 329 0.20 -17.78 -6.44
C ASP A 329 -1.04 -18.26 -5.65
N LEU A 330 -2.26 -18.18 -6.22
CA LEU A 330 -3.48 -18.72 -5.61
C LEU A 330 -3.63 -20.24 -5.77
N GLN A 331 -3.05 -20.85 -6.81
CA GLN A 331 -3.09 -22.31 -7.02
C GLN A 331 -1.93 -23.07 -6.38
N GLY A 332 -0.78 -22.41 -6.13
CA GLY A 332 0.37 -23.00 -5.45
C GLY A 332 0.12 -23.48 -4.00
N GLY A 333 -1.04 -23.16 -3.43
CA GLY A 333 -1.49 -23.64 -2.12
C GLY A 333 -2.12 -25.05 -2.10
N LYS A 334 -2.26 -25.74 -3.25
CA LYS A 334 -2.92 -27.07 -3.32
C LYS A 334 -2.00 -28.25 -3.69
N THR A 335 -0.71 -28.05 -3.96
CA THR A 335 0.20 -29.15 -4.40
C THR A 335 1.30 -29.46 -3.38
N GLY A 336 0.91 -29.63 -2.11
CA GLY A 336 1.81 -30.02 -1.03
C GLY A 336 1.25 -31.17 -0.20
N GLY A 337 0.88 -32.28 -0.83
CA GLY A 337 0.37 -33.43 -0.08
C GLY A 337 -0.19 -34.55 -0.93
N THR A 338 0.66 -35.22 -1.71
CA THR A 338 0.52 -36.65 -2.07
C THR A 338 1.81 -37.08 -2.76
N HIS A 339 2.84 -37.38 -1.97
CA HIS A 339 3.82 -38.38 -2.41
C HIS A 339 3.31 -39.72 -1.89
N GLN A 340 2.84 -40.52 -2.84
CA GLN A 340 2.47 -41.92 -2.65
C GLN A 340 3.67 -42.68 -2.05
N SER A 341 3.40 -43.40 -0.97
CA SER A 341 4.15 -44.59 -0.59
C SER A 341 3.43 -45.78 -1.24
N GLY A 342 4.20 -46.53 -2.02
CA GLY A 342 3.80 -47.72 -2.76
C GLY A 342 5.01 -48.25 -3.49
#